data_AF-A0A352D8P6-F1
#
_entry.id   AF-A0A352D8P6-F1
#
_cell.length_a   1.000
_cell.length_b   1.000
_cell.length_c   1.000
_cell.angle_alpha   90.00
_cell.angle_beta   90.00
_cell.angle_gamma   90.00
#
_symmetry.space_group_name_H-M   'P 1'
#
loop_
_entity.id
_entity.type
_entity.pdbx_description
1 polymer ?
#
loop_
_entity_poly.entity_id
_entity_poly.type
_entity_poly.pdbx_seq_one_letter_code
_entity_poly.pdbx_strand_id
1 'polypeptide(L)'
;MKKLKDIFLLARKTVLDPSGAAADLLAPGAGLGGPLAIYLVYCAAYALFLYMKPADFPAELAQAGLEFSGRSYAWFFSVLTASELVFTGVFCAVFSAFSGLMKDGRLAFRFFLGCLICGSCAAAAFHFRSAPLFSLPFLAAVIAAAGAGVYAQKAAAAAFFRFSLSCNAVVLICLPVSFLAAALRSETLYLAAEAAAGLWLTVLVIKAAKILFGGTIARIAPVLLFSFLTSILSFYVLRNLGVITPEIFKFMLFM
;
A
#
# COMPACT_ATOMS: atom_id res chain seq x y z
N MET A 1 6.23 29.49 -4.50
CA MET A 1 5.25 29.39 -3.39
C MET A 1 3.91 28.79 -3.80
N LYS A 2 3.30 29.14 -4.96
CA LYS A 2 2.00 28.58 -5.41
C LYS A 2 1.93 27.04 -5.38
N LYS A 3 2.94 26.36 -5.96
CA LYS A 3 3.01 24.89 -5.99
C LYS A 3 3.03 24.21 -4.61
N LEU A 4 3.62 24.85 -3.59
CA LEU A 4 3.72 24.27 -2.24
C LEU A 4 2.39 24.36 -1.49
N LYS A 5 1.66 25.47 -1.70
CA LYS A 5 0.29 25.64 -1.23
C LYS A 5 -0.63 24.59 -1.83
N ASP A 6 -0.47 24.28 -3.12
CA ASP A 6 -1.28 23.27 -3.81
C ASP A 6 -1.05 21.85 -3.25
N ILE A 7 0.21 21.51 -2.89
CA ILE A 7 0.54 20.23 -2.24
C ILE A 7 -0.12 20.13 -0.87
N PHE A 8 -0.03 21.18 -0.05
CA PHE A 8 -0.65 21.19 1.29
C PHE A 8 -2.18 21.12 1.21
N LEU A 9 -2.78 21.84 0.26
CA LEU A 9 -4.22 21.78 0.01
C LEU A 9 -4.65 20.38 -0.42
N LEU A 10 -3.88 19.72 -1.29
CA LEU A 10 -4.13 18.34 -1.68
C LEU A 10 -4.05 17.40 -0.46
N ALA A 11 -2.99 17.46 0.34
CA ALA A 11 -2.83 16.63 1.54
C ALA A 11 -4.01 16.82 2.50
N ARG A 12 -4.37 18.09 2.78
CA ARG A 12 -5.53 18.44 3.61
C ARG A 12 -6.82 17.87 3.03
N LYS A 13 -7.05 18.03 1.73
CA LYS A 13 -8.27 17.53 1.07
C LYS A 13 -8.32 16.00 1.11
N THR A 14 -7.22 15.30 0.83
CA THR A 14 -7.16 13.84 0.92
C THR A 14 -7.58 13.33 2.31
N VAL A 15 -7.16 14.03 3.37
CA VAL A 15 -7.44 13.62 4.76
C VAL A 15 -8.85 14.01 5.21
N LEU A 16 -9.32 15.21 4.87
CA LEU A 16 -10.58 15.77 5.39
C LEU A 16 -11.77 15.61 4.43
N ASP A 17 -11.53 15.60 3.13
CA ASP A 17 -12.51 15.44 2.04
C ASP A 17 -11.99 14.44 0.98
N PRO A 18 -11.82 13.16 1.34
CA PRO A 18 -11.25 12.15 0.44
C PRO A 18 -12.07 11.97 -0.84
N SER A 19 -13.39 12.19 -0.79
CA SER A 19 -14.26 12.08 -1.95
C SER A 19 -14.00 13.23 -2.94
N GLY A 20 -13.90 14.47 -2.46
CA GLY A 20 -13.54 15.61 -3.30
C GLY A 20 -12.10 15.54 -3.80
N ALA A 21 -11.15 15.01 -3.01
CA ALA A 21 -9.78 14.78 -3.47
C ALA A 21 -9.72 13.72 -4.58
N ALA A 22 -10.45 12.60 -4.44
CA ALA A 22 -10.53 11.57 -5.46
C ALA A 22 -11.15 12.09 -6.77
N ALA A 23 -12.21 12.93 -6.68
CA ALA A 23 -12.82 13.56 -7.84
C ALA A 23 -11.84 14.50 -8.58
N ASP A 24 -11.09 15.34 -7.85
CA ASP A 24 -10.08 16.22 -8.43
C ASP A 24 -8.96 15.43 -9.12
N LEU A 25 -8.52 14.32 -8.52
CA LEU A 25 -7.47 13.46 -9.07
C LEU A 25 -7.91 12.62 -10.27
N LEU A 26 -9.23 12.49 -10.49
CA LEU A 26 -9.85 11.88 -11.67
C LEU A 26 -9.98 12.87 -12.83
N ALA A 27 -9.96 14.18 -12.57
CA ALA A 27 -10.15 15.21 -13.59
C ALA A 27 -9.06 15.12 -14.70
N PRO A 28 -9.44 15.41 -15.96
CA PRO A 28 -8.47 15.49 -17.06
C PRO A 28 -7.35 16.48 -16.73
N GLY A 29 -6.10 16.05 -16.88
CA GLY A 29 -4.92 16.89 -16.58
C GLY A 29 -4.42 16.83 -15.14
N ALA A 30 -5.04 16.04 -14.26
CA ALA A 30 -4.50 15.78 -12.92
C ALA A 30 -3.10 15.13 -13.00
N GLY A 31 -2.09 15.86 -12.52
CA GLY A 31 -0.69 15.44 -12.54
C GLY A 31 -0.27 14.59 -11.34
N LEU A 32 0.89 13.92 -11.45
CA LEU A 32 1.47 13.11 -10.38
C LEU A 32 2.26 13.94 -9.35
N GLY A 33 2.63 15.19 -9.68
CA GLY A 33 3.60 15.96 -8.91
C GLY A 33 3.22 16.21 -7.45
N GLY A 34 1.94 16.54 -7.19
CA GLY A 34 1.44 16.74 -5.83
C GLY A 34 1.47 15.45 -4.99
N PRO A 35 0.79 14.37 -5.45
CA PRO A 35 0.83 13.06 -4.81
C PRO A 35 2.25 12.53 -4.54
N LEU A 36 3.13 12.64 -5.54
CA LEU A 36 4.51 12.17 -5.43
C LEU A 36 5.30 12.99 -4.41
N ALA A 37 5.08 14.30 -4.34
CA ALA A 37 5.73 15.13 -3.33
C ALA A 37 5.29 14.75 -1.90
N ILE A 38 4.00 14.50 -1.68
CA ILE A 38 3.49 14.02 -0.37
C ILE A 38 4.15 12.70 0.00
N TYR A 39 4.17 11.76 -0.95
CA TYR A 39 4.81 10.46 -0.77
C TYR A 39 6.30 10.57 -0.44
N LEU A 40 7.07 11.36 -1.18
CA LEU A 40 8.51 11.51 -0.93
C LEU A 40 8.81 12.19 0.41
N VAL A 41 7.99 13.16 0.83
CA VAL A 41 8.10 13.78 2.17
C VAL A 41 7.80 12.76 3.25
N TYR A 42 6.79 11.92 3.06
CA TYR A 42 6.51 10.78 3.94
C TYR A 42 7.71 9.83 4.01
N CYS A 43 8.23 9.35 2.89
CA CYS A 43 9.37 8.43 2.90
C CYS A 43 10.60 9.05 3.58
N ALA A 44 10.87 10.34 3.37
CA ALA A 44 11.96 11.04 4.03
C ALA A 44 11.75 11.12 5.56
N ALA A 45 10.55 11.50 6.00
CA ALA A 45 10.24 11.62 7.42
C ALA A 45 10.22 10.26 8.13
N TYR A 46 9.69 9.23 7.48
CA TYR A 46 9.62 7.88 8.04
C TYR A 46 11.00 7.20 8.04
N ALA A 47 11.82 7.41 6.99
CA ALA A 47 13.22 6.98 7.00
C ALA A 47 14.02 7.65 8.14
N LEU A 48 13.73 8.91 8.46
CA LEU A 48 14.32 9.59 9.60
C LEU A 48 13.89 8.94 10.92
N PHE A 49 12.60 8.62 11.06
CA PHE A 49 12.11 7.88 12.22
C PHE A 49 12.83 6.54 12.39
N LEU A 50 12.95 5.75 11.32
CA LEU A 50 13.62 4.45 11.35
C LEU A 50 15.12 4.55 11.66
N TYR A 51 15.76 5.62 11.19
CA TYR A 51 17.16 5.89 11.47
C TYR A 51 17.39 6.33 12.93
N MET A 52 16.47 7.10 13.51
CA MET A 52 16.62 7.66 14.86
C MET A 52 16.04 6.79 15.97
N LYS A 53 15.07 5.92 15.67
CA LYS A 53 14.44 5.08 16.69
C LYS A 53 15.49 4.15 17.33
N PRO A 54 15.30 3.76 18.59
CA PRO A 54 16.12 2.73 19.19
C PRO A 54 16.07 1.40 18.41
N ALA A 55 17.20 0.69 18.37
CA ALA A 55 17.33 -0.58 17.63
C ALA A 55 16.35 -1.65 18.14
N ASP A 56 16.10 -1.65 19.44
CA ASP A 56 15.23 -2.57 20.17
C ASP A 56 13.75 -2.14 20.20
N PHE A 57 13.38 -1.06 19.50
CA PHE A 57 12.02 -0.49 19.58
C PHE A 57 11.25 -0.57 18.24
N PRO A 58 9.97 -1.01 18.26
CA PRO A 58 9.34 -1.82 19.31
C PRO A 58 10.00 -3.21 19.42
N ALA A 59 9.93 -3.85 20.59
CA ALA A 59 10.63 -5.09 20.90
C ALA A 59 10.25 -6.24 19.97
N GLU A 60 9.02 -6.26 19.47
CA GLU A 60 8.52 -7.24 18.49
C GLU A 60 9.33 -7.22 17.18
N LEU A 61 9.80 -6.04 16.75
CA LEU A 61 10.68 -5.91 15.58
C LEU A 61 12.09 -6.39 15.88
N ALA A 62 12.60 -6.08 17.08
CA ALA A 62 13.91 -6.52 17.52
C ALA A 62 13.99 -8.05 17.61
N GLN A 63 12.94 -8.67 18.15
CA GLN A 63 12.81 -10.13 18.28
C GLN A 63 12.67 -10.84 16.92
N ALA A 64 12.16 -10.17 15.88
CA ALA A 64 12.10 -10.71 14.52
C ALA A 64 13.48 -10.79 13.82
N GLY A 65 14.57 -10.43 14.52
CA GLY A 65 15.93 -10.42 14.00
C GLY A 65 16.11 -9.36 12.92
N LEU A 66 15.35 -8.26 13.02
CA LEU A 66 15.43 -7.11 12.12
C LEU A 66 16.34 -6.06 12.73
N GLU A 67 17.59 -6.45 12.91
CA GLU A 67 18.66 -5.53 13.25
C GLU A 67 19.00 -4.70 12.00
N PHE A 68 18.17 -3.67 11.74
CA PHE A 68 18.53 -2.61 10.82
C PHE A 68 19.55 -1.62 11.44
N SER A 69 20.02 -1.92 12.66
CA SER A 69 21.11 -1.21 13.33
C SER A 69 22.35 -1.19 12.43
N GLY A 70 22.82 0.01 12.10
CA GLY A 70 23.96 0.22 11.21
C GLY A 70 23.62 0.52 9.74
N ARG A 71 22.34 0.49 9.35
CA ARG A 71 21.91 1.03 8.05
C ARG A 71 21.87 2.56 8.10
N SER A 72 22.26 3.21 7.00
CA SER A 72 22.25 4.66 6.89
C SER A 72 20.84 5.18 6.57
N TYR A 73 20.57 6.45 6.88
CA TYR A 73 19.34 7.14 6.44
C TYR A 73 19.08 6.96 4.93
N ALA A 74 20.12 7.08 4.10
CA ALA A 74 20.01 6.93 2.65
C ALA A 74 19.54 5.54 2.22
N TRP A 75 19.95 4.49 2.96
CA TRP A 75 19.47 3.14 2.74
C TRP A 75 17.98 3.03 3.05
N PHE A 76 17.53 3.51 4.22
CA PHE A 76 16.11 3.49 4.59
C PHE A 76 15.25 4.26 3.59
N PHE A 77 15.67 5.48 3.24
CA PHE A 77 14.94 6.31 2.28
C PHE A 77 14.82 5.63 0.91
N SER A 78 15.90 5.03 0.41
CA SER A 78 15.89 4.38 -0.91
C SER A 78 15.03 3.12 -0.93
N VAL A 79 15.18 2.27 0.09
CA VAL A 79 14.40 1.03 0.20
C VAL A 79 12.93 1.36 0.34
N LEU A 80 12.57 2.27 1.26
CA LEU A 80 11.19 2.69 1.49
C LEU A 80 10.54 3.30 0.23
N THR A 81 11.25 4.24 -0.42
CA THR A 81 10.76 4.90 -1.64
C THR A 81 10.54 3.91 -2.78
N ALA A 82 11.40 2.90 -2.93
CA ALA A 82 11.25 1.92 -4.00
C ALA A 82 10.18 0.87 -3.65
N SER A 83 10.25 0.30 -2.45
CA SER A 83 9.43 -0.83 -2.04
C SER A 83 7.96 -0.44 -1.89
N GLU A 84 7.67 0.67 -1.23
CA GLU A 84 6.29 1.14 -1.05
C GLU A 84 5.68 1.64 -2.35
N LEU A 85 6.47 2.23 -3.25
CA LEU A 85 5.98 2.66 -4.56
C LEU A 85 5.57 1.45 -5.40
N VAL A 86 6.39 0.40 -5.41
CA VAL A 86 6.06 -0.87 -6.08
C VAL A 86 4.86 -1.51 -5.41
N PHE A 87 4.81 -1.56 -4.07
CA PHE A 87 3.67 -2.11 -3.34
C PHE A 87 2.37 -1.37 -3.65
N THR A 88 2.39 -0.04 -3.61
CA THR A 88 1.24 0.82 -3.92
C THR A 88 0.79 0.60 -5.37
N GLY A 89 1.73 0.47 -6.30
CA GLY A 89 1.43 0.16 -7.71
C GLY A 89 0.75 -1.20 -7.89
N VAL A 90 1.32 -2.24 -7.29
CA VAL A 90 0.75 -3.61 -7.31
C VAL A 90 -0.63 -3.61 -6.67
N PHE A 91 -0.76 -3.02 -5.48
CA PHE A 91 -2.03 -2.91 -4.76
C PHE A 91 -3.09 -2.21 -5.61
N CYS A 92 -2.79 -1.06 -6.21
CA CYS A 92 -3.76 -0.32 -7.03
C CYS A 92 -4.15 -1.10 -8.30
N ALA A 93 -3.21 -1.83 -8.92
CA ALA A 93 -3.48 -2.64 -10.10
C ALA A 93 -4.40 -3.83 -9.77
N VAL A 94 -4.08 -4.55 -8.69
CA VAL A 94 -4.88 -5.67 -8.18
C VAL A 94 -6.26 -5.19 -7.72
N PHE A 95 -6.32 -4.05 -7.03
CA PHE A 95 -7.57 -3.41 -6.61
C PHE A 95 -8.45 -3.07 -7.80
N SER A 96 -7.88 -2.54 -8.88
CA SER A 96 -8.62 -2.23 -10.10
C SER A 96 -9.18 -3.51 -10.74
N ALA A 97 -8.40 -4.59 -10.77
CA ALA A 97 -8.85 -5.89 -11.27
C ALA A 97 -10.01 -6.47 -10.42
N PHE A 98 -9.87 -6.50 -9.09
CA PHE A 98 -10.93 -6.98 -8.20
C PHE A 98 -12.16 -6.07 -8.21
N SER A 99 -12.00 -4.76 -8.36
CA SER A 99 -13.12 -3.83 -8.53
C SER A 99 -13.93 -4.15 -9.77
N GLY A 100 -13.26 -4.48 -10.89
CA GLY A 100 -13.91 -4.98 -12.10
C GLY A 100 -14.61 -6.32 -11.85
N LEU A 101 -13.94 -7.26 -11.18
CA LEU A 101 -14.49 -8.57 -10.81
C LEU A 101 -15.72 -8.47 -9.89
N MET A 102 -15.82 -7.42 -9.09
CA MET A 102 -16.91 -7.19 -8.13
C MET A 102 -18.01 -6.24 -8.67
N LYS A 103 -17.93 -5.87 -9.96
CA LYS A 103 -18.90 -5.00 -10.63
C LYS A 103 -20.16 -5.75 -11.06
N ASP A 104 -21.31 -5.40 -10.47
CA ASP A 104 -22.67 -5.97 -10.74
C ASP A 104 -23.04 -7.22 -9.91
N GLY A 105 -24.29 -7.69 -10.05
CA GLY A 105 -24.93 -8.66 -9.15
C GLY A 105 -24.22 -10.01 -8.99
N ARG A 106 -24.62 -10.75 -7.93
CA ARG A 106 -24.04 -12.02 -7.40
C ARG A 106 -22.75 -11.86 -6.60
N LEU A 107 -22.79 -11.01 -5.57
CA LEU A 107 -21.64 -10.75 -4.68
C LEU A 107 -21.07 -12.03 -4.05
N ALA A 108 -21.92 -12.97 -3.62
CA ALA A 108 -21.48 -14.22 -2.98
C ALA A 108 -20.59 -15.08 -3.91
N PHE A 109 -20.98 -15.24 -5.18
CA PHE A 109 -20.19 -15.99 -6.16
C PHE A 109 -18.85 -15.30 -6.46
N ARG A 110 -18.86 -13.97 -6.59
CA ARG A 110 -17.64 -13.19 -6.86
C ARG A 110 -16.70 -13.14 -5.67
N PHE A 111 -17.25 -13.14 -4.45
CA PHE A 111 -16.48 -13.32 -3.23
C PHE A 111 -15.79 -14.69 -3.21
N PHE A 112 -16.53 -15.77 -3.52
CA PHE A 112 -15.94 -17.09 -3.66
C PHE A 112 -14.84 -17.14 -4.72
N LEU A 113 -15.04 -16.50 -5.87
CA LEU A 113 -14.00 -16.38 -6.91
C LEU A 113 -12.78 -15.59 -6.42
N GLY A 114 -12.98 -14.53 -5.63
CA GLY A 114 -11.89 -13.82 -4.95
C GLY A 114 -11.10 -14.73 -4.01
N CYS A 115 -11.80 -15.53 -3.19
CA CYS A 115 -11.16 -16.53 -2.34
C CYS A 115 -10.38 -17.57 -3.16
N LEU A 116 -10.91 -18.03 -4.29
CA LEU A 116 -10.19 -18.95 -5.18
C LEU A 116 -8.92 -18.31 -5.74
N ILE A 117 -8.98 -17.06 -6.20
CA ILE A 117 -7.81 -16.34 -6.73
C ILE A 117 -6.75 -16.18 -5.64
N CYS A 118 -7.13 -15.74 -4.44
CA CYS A 118 -6.21 -15.62 -3.31
C CYS A 118 -5.65 -16.99 -2.89
N GLY A 119 -6.48 -18.04 -2.89
CA GLY A 119 -6.09 -19.42 -2.60
C GLY A 119 -5.09 -19.97 -3.61
N SER A 120 -5.30 -19.71 -4.90
CA SER A 120 -4.35 -20.06 -5.97
C SER A 120 -3.03 -19.30 -5.81
N CYS A 121 -3.08 -18.01 -5.44
CA CYS A 121 -1.87 -17.23 -5.13
C CYS A 121 -1.11 -17.80 -3.93
N ALA A 122 -1.82 -18.23 -2.88
CA ALA A 122 -1.23 -18.84 -1.70
C ALA A 122 -0.62 -20.22 -2.00
N ALA A 123 -1.32 -21.06 -2.77
CA ALA A 123 -0.82 -22.35 -3.22
C ALA A 123 0.42 -22.19 -4.10
N ALA A 124 0.40 -21.23 -5.04
CA ALA A 124 1.52 -20.86 -5.89
C ALA A 124 2.72 -20.40 -5.05
N ALA A 125 2.51 -19.47 -4.11
CA ALA A 125 3.51 -19.02 -3.14
C ALA A 125 4.15 -20.18 -2.36
N PHE A 126 3.37 -21.18 -1.95
CA PHE A 126 3.85 -22.36 -1.24
C PHE A 126 4.66 -23.30 -2.16
N HIS A 127 4.15 -23.61 -3.36
CA HIS A 127 4.77 -24.53 -4.31
C HIS A 127 6.04 -23.99 -4.97
N PHE A 128 6.16 -22.67 -5.16
CA PHE A 128 7.37 -22.10 -5.79
C PHE A 128 8.62 -22.20 -4.92
N ARG A 129 8.48 -22.59 -3.65
CA ARG A 129 9.62 -22.96 -2.81
C ARG A 129 10.33 -24.24 -3.29
N SER A 130 9.62 -25.15 -3.94
CA SER A 130 10.16 -26.42 -4.44
C SER A 130 10.33 -26.48 -5.96
N ALA A 131 9.68 -25.59 -6.72
CA ALA A 131 9.76 -25.59 -8.19
C ALA A 131 9.69 -24.17 -8.79
N PRO A 132 10.79 -23.39 -8.75
CA PRO A 132 10.80 -21.97 -9.11
C PRO A 132 10.52 -21.70 -10.58
N LEU A 133 10.78 -22.64 -11.50
CA LEU A 133 10.52 -22.44 -12.94
C LEU A 133 9.02 -22.33 -13.27
N PHE A 134 8.14 -22.97 -12.49
CA PHE A 134 6.69 -22.89 -12.69
C PHE A 134 6.07 -21.57 -12.19
N SER A 135 6.86 -20.72 -11.55
CA SER A 135 6.42 -19.43 -11.01
C SER A 135 6.29 -18.32 -12.04
N LEU A 136 7.12 -18.36 -13.08
CA LEU A 136 7.16 -17.35 -14.14
C LEU A 136 5.84 -17.29 -14.92
N PRO A 137 5.26 -18.40 -15.40
CA PRO A 137 3.96 -18.34 -16.08
C PRO A 137 2.83 -17.90 -15.15
N PHE A 138 2.88 -18.26 -13.86
CA PHE A 138 1.91 -17.78 -12.87
C PHE A 138 2.02 -16.27 -12.66
N LEU A 139 3.23 -15.75 -12.47
CA LEU A 139 3.47 -14.32 -12.32
C LEU A 139 3.05 -13.55 -13.58
N ALA A 140 3.34 -14.08 -14.76
CA ALA A 140 2.90 -13.50 -16.03
C ALA A 140 1.35 -13.45 -16.11
N ALA A 141 0.66 -14.50 -15.68
CA ALA A 141 -0.80 -14.53 -15.64
C ALA A 141 -1.38 -13.50 -14.66
N VAL A 142 -0.78 -13.36 -13.46
CA VAL A 142 -1.19 -12.35 -12.47
C VAL A 142 -0.97 -10.93 -13.01
N ILE A 143 0.19 -10.67 -13.62
CA ILE A 143 0.50 -9.37 -14.24
C ILE A 143 -0.46 -9.06 -15.38
N ALA A 144 -0.74 -10.03 -16.25
CA ALA A 144 -1.68 -9.87 -17.35
C ALA A 144 -3.10 -9.57 -16.84
N ALA A 145 -3.58 -10.29 -15.82
CA ALA A 145 -4.88 -10.07 -15.21
C ALA A 145 -4.99 -8.68 -14.53
N ALA A 146 -3.97 -8.29 -13.77
CA ALA A 146 -3.90 -6.97 -13.14
C ALA A 146 -3.84 -5.85 -14.20
N GLY A 147 -3.02 -6.04 -15.25
CA GLY A 147 -2.89 -5.12 -16.37
C GLY A 147 -4.19 -4.94 -17.15
N ALA A 148 -4.91 -6.03 -17.41
CA ALA A 148 -6.24 -5.97 -18.03
C ALA A 148 -7.25 -5.20 -17.16
N GLY A 149 -7.22 -5.41 -15.84
CA GLY A 149 -8.04 -4.67 -14.88
C GLY A 149 -7.75 -3.16 -14.87
N VAL A 150 -6.47 -2.79 -14.90
CA VAL A 150 -6.03 -1.39 -15.04
C VAL A 150 -6.48 -0.82 -16.38
N TYR A 151 -6.28 -1.53 -17.48
CA TYR A 151 -6.63 -1.05 -18.82
C TYR A 151 -8.13 -0.78 -18.94
N ALA A 152 -8.97 -1.68 -18.42
CA ALA A 152 -10.43 -1.54 -18.44
C ALA A 152 -10.93 -0.32 -17.65
N GLN A 153 -10.17 0.16 -16.66
CA GLN A 153 -10.55 1.25 -15.76
C GLN A 153 -9.44 2.31 -15.63
N LYS A 154 -8.72 2.58 -16.73
CA LYS A 154 -7.45 3.32 -16.71
C LYS A 154 -7.48 4.68 -15.99
N ALA A 155 -8.56 5.44 -16.17
CA ALA A 155 -8.71 6.75 -15.52
C ALA A 155 -8.89 6.61 -14.00
N ALA A 156 -9.76 5.70 -13.57
CA ALA A 156 -10.00 5.40 -12.16
C ALA A 156 -8.76 4.80 -11.49
N ALA A 157 -8.07 3.87 -12.15
CA ALA A 157 -6.85 3.24 -11.65
C ALA A 157 -5.73 4.28 -11.45
N ALA A 158 -5.52 5.19 -12.43
CA ALA A 158 -4.52 6.25 -12.32
C ALA A 158 -4.87 7.26 -11.21
N ALA A 159 -6.14 7.64 -11.10
CA ALA A 159 -6.62 8.52 -10.02
C ALA A 159 -6.46 7.86 -8.65
N PHE A 160 -6.76 6.56 -8.54
CA PHE A 160 -6.62 5.79 -7.31
C PHE A 160 -5.17 5.66 -6.88
N PHE A 161 -4.25 5.40 -7.82
CA PHE A 161 -2.81 5.40 -7.52
C PHE A 161 -2.32 6.75 -6.97
N ARG A 162 -2.71 7.86 -7.61
CA ARG A 162 -2.41 9.22 -7.11
C ARG A 162 -3.01 9.46 -5.72
N PHE A 163 -4.24 8.99 -5.49
CA PHE A 163 -4.90 9.12 -4.21
C PHE A 163 -4.16 8.33 -3.13
N SER A 164 -3.80 7.07 -3.40
CA SER A 164 -3.03 6.21 -2.50
C SER A 164 -1.67 6.82 -2.12
N LEU A 165 -0.95 7.43 -3.08
CA LEU A 165 0.28 8.17 -2.76
C LEU A 165 0.02 9.36 -1.84
N SER A 166 -1.10 10.08 -2.05
CA SER A 166 -1.48 11.23 -1.23
C SER A 166 -1.94 10.82 0.17
N CYS A 167 -2.45 9.59 0.35
CA CYS A 167 -2.87 9.07 1.64
C CYS A 167 -1.73 8.97 2.66
N ASN A 168 -0.47 8.95 2.22
CA ASN A 168 0.70 9.03 3.11
C ASN A 168 0.73 10.31 3.96
N ALA A 169 -0.09 11.32 3.62
CA ALA A 169 -0.36 12.46 4.50
C ALA A 169 -0.93 12.04 5.87
N VAL A 170 -1.71 10.94 5.95
CA VAL A 170 -2.20 10.41 7.23
C VAL A 170 -1.05 9.93 8.09
N VAL A 171 -0.12 9.17 7.52
CA VAL A 171 1.03 8.66 8.26
C VAL A 171 1.91 9.82 8.71
N LEU A 172 2.12 10.84 7.87
CA LEU A 172 2.80 12.08 8.27
C LEU A 172 2.14 12.80 9.46
N ILE A 173 0.81 12.79 9.57
CA ILE A 173 0.08 13.38 10.69
C ILE A 173 0.27 12.54 11.98
N CYS A 174 0.30 11.21 11.84
CA CYS A 174 0.48 10.29 12.97
C CYS A 174 1.95 10.16 13.41
N LEU A 175 2.90 10.42 12.52
CA LEU A 175 4.34 10.21 12.73
C LEU A 175 4.93 10.90 13.97
N PRO A 176 4.54 12.14 14.35
CA PRO A 176 5.00 12.75 15.60
C PRO A 176 4.67 11.90 16.84
N VAL A 177 3.54 11.19 16.83
CA VAL A 177 3.16 10.26 17.91
C VAL A 177 4.09 9.05 17.91
N SER A 178 4.48 8.52 16.74
CA SER A 178 5.46 7.43 16.64
C SER A 178 6.84 7.86 17.16
N PHE A 179 7.30 9.08 16.86
CA PHE A 179 8.53 9.64 17.45
C PHE A 179 8.42 9.77 18.97
N LEU A 180 7.30 10.29 19.48
CA LEU A 180 7.06 10.40 20.92
C LEU A 180 7.04 9.03 21.59
N ALA A 181 6.39 8.04 20.97
CA ALA A 181 6.34 6.67 21.45
C ALA A 181 7.74 6.06 21.55
N ALA A 182 8.59 6.26 20.54
CA ALA A 182 9.98 5.80 20.56
C ALA A 182 10.81 6.51 21.65
N ALA A 183 10.62 7.83 21.82
CA ALA A 183 11.31 8.60 22.86
C ALA A 183 10.93 8.14 24.28
N LEU A 184 9.65 7.81 24.48
CA LEU A 184 9.12 7.29 25.74
C LEU A 184 9.29 5.77 25.92
N ARG A 185 9.84 5.08 24.92
CA ARG A 185 9.90 3.60 24.86
C ARG A 185 8.53 2.93 25.07
N SER A 186 7.45 3.56 24.62
CA SER A 186 6.08 3.06 24.80
C SER A 186 5.58 2.35 23.54
N GLU A 187 5.61 1.02 23.55
CA GLU A 187 5.13 0.19 22.43
C GLU A 187 3.63 0.32 22.22
N THR A 188 2.86 0.38 23.30
CA THR A 188 1.41 0.57 23.23
C THR A 188 1.04 1.85 22.51
N LEU A 189 1.76 2.95 22.77
CA LEU A 189 1.52 4.22 22.10
C LEU A 189 1.88 4.14 20.60
N TYR A 190 2.98 3.46 20.28
CA TYR A 190 3.39 3.22 18.88
C TYR A 190 2.33 2.40 18.13
N LEU A 191 1.95 1.23 18.66
CA LEU A 191 0.94 0.36 18.06
C LEU A 191 -0.43 1.05 17.93
N ALA A 192 -0.82 1.87 18.92
CA ALA A 192 -2.04 2.65 18.83
C ALA A 192 -1.99 3.70 17.71
N ALA A 193 -0.85 4.37 17.52
CA ALA A 193 -0.66 5.34 16.44
C ALA A 193 -0.71 4.66 15.06
N GLU A 194 -0.01 3.54 14.88
CA GLU A 194 -0.01 2.77 13.63
C GLU A 194 -1.41 2.18 13.33
N ALA A 195 -2.09 1.64 14.34
CA ALA A 195 -3.47 1.13 14.18
C ALA A 195 -4.45 2.25 13.81
N ALA A 196 -4.33 3.43 14.44
CA ALA A 196 -5.15 4.60 14.11
C ALA A 196 -4.90 5.07 12.68
N ALA A 197 -3.63 5.12 12.24
CA ALA A 197 -3.27 5.45 10.86
C ALA A 197 -3.85 4.43 9.88
N GLY A 198 -3.69 3.13 10.13
CA GLY A 198 -4.22 2.05 9.28
C GLY A 198 -5.74 2.05 9.15
N LEU A 199 -6.47 2.27 10.26
CA LEU A 199 -7.92 2.41 10.24
C LEU A 199 -8.36 3.66 9.47
N TRP A 200 -7.66 4.77 9.65
CA TRP A 200 -7.96 6.01 8.93
C TRP A 200 -7.72 5.83 7.42
N LEU A 201 -6.57 5.28 7.03
CA LEU A 201 -6.25 4.95 5.64
C LEU A 201 -7.33 4.05 5.01
N THR A 202 -7.79 3.04 5.74
CA THR A 202 -8.87 2.15 5.29
C THR A 202 -10.14 2.94 4.97
N VAL A 203 -10.55 3.86 5.86
CA VAL A 203 -11.72 4.72 5.64
C VAL A 203 -11.52 5.63 4.42
N LEU A 204 -10.35 6.25 4.26
CA LEU A 204 -10.06 7.12 3.12
C LEU A 204 -10.10 6.34 1.80
N VAL A 205 -9.47 5.16 1.77
CA VAL A 205 -9.44 4.28 0.60
C VAL A 205 -10.85 3.83 0.22
N ILE A 206 -11.68 3.43 1.19
CA ILE A 206 -13.08 3.04 0.90
C ILE A 206 -13.86 4.21 0.31
N LYS A 207 -13.72 5.42 0.89
CA LYS A 207 -14.40 6.62 0.40
C LYS A 207 -13.96 7.01 -1.01
N ALA A 208 -12.66 6.95 -1.30
CA ALA A 208 -12.13 7.23 -2.63
C ALA A 208 -12.55 6.16 -3.65
N ALA A 209 -12.45 4.88 -3.29
CA ALA A 209 -12.84 3.78 -4.16
C ALA A 209 -14.32 3.85 -4.56
N LYS A 210 -15.19 4.28 -3.64
CA LYS A 210 -16.62 4.50 -3.93
C LYS A 210 -16.83 5.55 -5.02
N ILE A 211 -16.03 6.61 -5.04
CA ILE A 211 -16.10 7.67 -6.06
C ILE A 211 -15.48 7.20 -7.38
N LEU A 212 -14.35 6.51 -7.32
CA LEU A 212 -13.56 6.18 -8.52
C LEU A 212 -14.06 4.95 -9.27
N PHE A 213 -14.49 3.91 -8.55
CA PHE A 213 -14.91 2.63 -9.13
C PHE A 213 -16.43 2.39 -9.03
N GLY A 214 -17.14 3.21 -8.26
CA GLY A 214 -18.56 3.04 -7.98
C GLY A 214 -18.84 1.85 -7.05
N GLY A 215 -20.08 1.76 -6.56
CA GLY A 215 -20.55 0.63 -5.75
C GLY A 215 -20.78 0.95 -4.27
N THR A 216 -21.08 -0.10 -3.51
CA THR A 216 -21.39 -0.03 -2.07
C THR A 216 -20.19 -0.44 -1.23
N ILE A 217 -20.19 -0.06 0.06
CA ILE A 217 -19.14 -0.47 1.01
C ILE A 217 -19.02 -2.00 1.06
N ALA A 218 -20.14 -2.73 0.99
CA ALA A 218 -20.16 -4.19 0.97
C ALA A 218 -19.41 -4.82 -0.23
N ARG A 219 -19.23 -4.08 -1.33
CA ARG A 219 -18.42 -4.51 -2.48
C ARG A 219 -16.96 -4.10 -2.33
N ILE A 220 -16.72 -2.89 -1.82
CA ILE A 220 -15.36 -2.33 -1.71
C ILE A 220 -14.56 -3.01 -0.60
N ALA A 221 -15.19 -3.38 0.51
CA ALA A 221 -14.52 -4.05 1.62
C ALA A 221 -13.85 -5.38 1.22
N PRO A 222 -14.51 -6.33 0.53
CA PRO A 222 -13.84 -7.54 0.07
C PRO A 222 -12.81 -7.27 -1.04
N VAL A 223 -13.03 -6.28 -1.92
CA VAL A 223 -11.99 -5.86 -2.89
C VAL A 223 -10.74 -5.41 -2.17
N LEU A 224 -10.87 -4.56 -1.15
CA LEU A 224 -9.74 -4.09 -0.34
C LEU A 224 -9.01 -5.25 0.32
N LEU A 225 -9.74 -6.15 0.97
CA LEU A 225 -9.18 -7.33 1.64
C LEU A 225 -8.42 -8.23 0.66
N PHE A 226 -9.06 -8.63 -0.44
CA PHE A 226 -8.42 -9.51 -1.43
C PHE A 226 -7.23 -8.82 -2.11
N SER A 227 -7.30 -7.51 -2.34
CA SER A 227 -6.19 -6.77 -2.92
C SER A 227 -4.99 -6.71 -1.99
N PHE A 228 -5.22 -6.50 -0.69
CA PHE A 228 -4.16 -6.53 0.31
C PHE A 228 -3.51 -7.91 0.40
N LEU A 229 -4.32 -8.97 0.53
CA LEU A 229 -3.82 -10.36 0.58
C LEU A 229 -3.04 -10.75 -0.68
N THR A 230 -3.59 -10.48 -1.86
CA THR A 230 -2.92 -10.78 -3.13
C THR A 230 -1.64 -9.96 -3.30
N SER A 231 -1.60 -8.72 -2.82
CA SER A 231 -0.38 -7.90 -2.85
C SER A 231 0.72 -8.55 -1.99
N ILE A 232 0.43 -8.89 -0.73
CA ILE A 232 1.39 -9.57 0.17
C ILE A 232 1.89 -10.88 -0.45
N LEU A 233 0.97 -11.71 -0.96
CA LEU A 233 1.31 -12.98 -1.61
C LEU A 233 2.20 -12.77 -2.85
N SER A 234 1.95 -11.71 -3.64
CA SER A 234 2.78 -11.37 -4.81
C SER A 234 4.21 -11.04 -4.38
N PHE A 235 4.39 -10.27 -3.31
CA PHE A 235 5.72 -9.97 -2.76
C PHE A 235 6.42 -11.21 -2.21
N TYR A 236 5.68 -12.10 -1.55
CA TYR A 236 6.24 -13.36 -1.07
C TYR A 236 6.70 -14.26 -2.22
N VAL A 237 5.95 -14.31 -3.33
CA VAL A 237 6.38 -14.97 -4.57
C VAL A 237 7.67 -14.34 -5.08
N LEU A 238 7.73 -13.01 -5.24
CA LEU A 238 8.95 -12.31 -5.70
C LEU A 238 10.16 -12.60 -4.82
N ARG A 239 9.97 -12.71 -3.49
CA ARG A 239 11.01 -13.13 -2.55
C ARG A 239 11.48 -14.57 -2.78
N ASN A 240 10.56 -15.51 -3.01
CA ASN A 240 10.93 -16.90 -3.31
C ASN A 240 11.64 -17.06 -4.65
N LEU A 241 11.41 -16.15 -5.60
CA LEU A 241 12.12 -16.10 -6.88
C LEU A 241 13.47 -15.38 -6.84
N GLY A 242 13.86 -14.88 -5.66
CA GLY A 242 15.12 -14.15 -5.50
C GLY A 242 15.12 -12.75 -6.13
N VAL A 243 13.96 -12.24 -6.58
CA VAL A 243 13.83 -10.88 -7.10
C VAL A 243 13.95 -9.85 -5.98
N ILE A 244 13.41 -10.18 -4.81
CA ILE A 244 13.48 -9.36 -3.60
C ILE A 244 14.24 -10.14 -2.53
N THR A 245 15.20 -9.50 -1.86
CA THR A 245 15.94 -10.14 -0.78
C THR A 245 15.02 -10.42 0.42
N PRO A 246 15.31 -11.44 1.25
CA PRO A 246 14.55 -11.67 2.48
C PRO A 246 14.53 -10.46 3.41
N GLU A 247 15.61 -9.66 3.42
CA GLU A 247 15.70 -8.42 4.21
C GLU A 247 14.67 -7.39 3.75
N ILE A 248 14.59 -7.10 2.45
CA ILE A 248 13.62 -6.15 1.90
C ILE A 248 12.20 -6.68 2.10
N PHE A 249 11.96 -7.98 1.91
CA PHE A 249 10.65 -8.58 2.13
C PHE A 249 10.20 -8.46 3.59
N LYS A 250 11.09 -8.72 4.55
CA LYS A 250 10.80 -8.50 5.97
C LYS A 250 10.54 -7.02 6.23
N PHE A 251 11.41 -6.13 5.77
CA PHE A 251 11.22 -4.68 5.91
C PHE A 251 9.82 -4.24 5.45
N MET A 252 9.37 -4.69 4.28
CA MET A 252 8.02 -4.38 3.75
C MET A 252 6.85 -4.94 4.55
N LEU A 253 7.01 -6.01 5.33
CA LEU A 253 5.93 -6.56 6.16
C LEU A 253 5.74 -5.78 7.47
N PHE A 254 6.71 -4.96 7.85
CA PHE A 254 6.72 -4.20 9.10
C PHE A 254 6.56 -2.68 8.89
N MET A 255 6.44 -2.25 7.65
CA MET A 255 6.02 -0.91 7.24
C MET A 255 4.53 -0.96 6.90
#